data_AF-A0A0C3GPE6-F1
#
_entry.id   AF-A0A0C3GPE6-F1
#
_cell.length_a   1.000
_cell.length_b   1.000
_cell.length_c   1.000
_cell.angle_alpha   90.00
_cell.angle_beta   90.00
_cell.angle_gamma   90.00
#
_symmetry.space_group_name_H-M   'P 1'
#
loop_
_entity.id
_entity.type
_entity.pdbx_description
1 polymer ?
#
loop_
_entity_poly.entity_id
_entity_poly.type
_entity_poly.pdbx_seq_one_letter_code
_entity_poly.pdbx_strand_id
1 'polypeptide(L)'
;MLCVDKTEAHSWVEKLLLIASNGTFVGTPGYPRGFVPRTSPAFSDFVSENQIPPDGRPTGTEILPADLMCRASQSIGNQTTGNPALVAAPGDNIALIYEENGHVTLLDRSPTKPVGSGTVFVYGTKQPSNDDTYLGIHRVWNEAGTGGDKRGKLLATRPFDDGQCYQNNTSPLAESRRATLGTLGNDLPCQNNVQLPEDAGTSGSYTLYWVWEWPTLDNTTGKLITNQSYTTCMDIVMTAKKLASAGDFNSKQISTAVASAGAVLFSALPSVQPFLNPNSSIIPGSSATDTATENESAEANSLTTTTALTSQASATSSAATCTKTAAGSGRRRRRNR
;
A
#
# COMPACT_ATOMS: atom_id res chain seq x y z
N MET A 1 31.72 7.37 10.00
CA MET A 1 30.67 7.25 8.98
C MET A 1 29.77 6.11 9.42
N LEU A 2 28.64 6.44 10.05
CA LEU A 2 27.64 5.46 10.47
C LEU A 2 27.01 4.90 9.19
N CYS A 3 27.08 3.59 8.98
CA CYS A 3 26.22 2.92 8.02
C CYS A 3 24.79 3.15 8.50
N VAL A 4 24.08 4.07 7.87
CA VAL A 4 22.63 4.15 7.97
C VAL A 4 22.16 2.86 7.31
N ASP A 5 21.67 1.91 8.09
CA ASP A 5 20.85 0.81 7.55
C ASP A 5 19.68 1.49 6.86
N LYS A 6 19.76 1.60 5.53
CA LYS A 6 18.58 1.90 4.72
C LYS A 6 17.62 0.77 5.03
N THR A 7 16.52 1.10 5.69
CA THR A 7 15.43 0.13 5.84
C THR A 7 14.89 -0.10 4.45
N GLU A 8 15.19 -1.25 3.87
CA GLU A 8 14.59 -1.72 2.63
C GLU A 8 13.13 -2.05 2.98
N ALA A 9 12.19 -1.24 2.50
CA ALA A 9 10.78 -1.54 2.67
C ALA A 9 10.37 -2.53 1.62
N HIS A 10 9.57 -3.52 1.99
CA HIS A 10 8.90 -4.37 1.02
C HIS A 10 7.59 -4.81 1.63
N SER A 11 6.46 -4.25 1.18
CA SER A 11 5.15 -4.66 1.68
C SER A 11 4.26 -5.13 0.54
N TRP A 12 3.36 -6.05 0.87
CA TRP A 12 2.35 -6.60 -0.01
C TRP A 12 1.16 -7.04 0.84
N VAL A 13 0.00 -7.16 0.19
CA VAL A 13 -1.18 -7.76 0.85
C VAL A 13 -0.91 -9.24 1.10
N GLU A 14 -1.05 -9.69 2.34
CA GLU A 14 -0.84 -11.08 2.76
C GLU A 14 -2.15 -11.88 2.71
N LYS A 15 -3.26 -11.23 3.08
CA LYS A 15 -4.58 -11.87 3.16
C LYS A 15 -5.71 -10.84 3.05
N LEU A 16 -6.88 -11.35 2.69
CA LEU A 16 -8.13 -10.59 2.60
C LEU A 16 -9.17 -11.20 3.55
N LEU A 17 -9.96 -10.35 4.19
CA LEU A 17 -11.03 -10.77 5.11
C LEU A 17 -12.32 -10.00 4.81
N LEU A 18 -13.47 -10.67 4.93
CA LEU A 18 -14.77 -9.99 4.93
C LEU A 18 -14.99 -9.27 6.26
N ILE A 19 -15.60 -8.09 6.19
CA ILE A 19 -15.97 -7.27 7.35
C ILE A 19 -17.50 -7.28 7.46
N ALA A 20 -18.02 -7.76 8.59
CA ALA A 20 -19.45 -7.72 8.88
C ALA A 20 -19.92 -6.31 9.29
N SER A 21 -21.24 -6.10 9.30
CA SER A 21 -21.84 -4.79 9.64
C SER A 21 -21.49 -4.27 11.04
N ASN A 22 -21.13 -5.17 11.95
CA ASN A 22 -20.67 -4.85 13.30
C ASN A 22 -19.14 -4.65 13.40
N GLY A 23 -18.43 -4.72 12.27
CA GLY A 23 -16.98 -4.58 12.16
C GLY A 23 -16.16 -5.87 12.27
N THR A 24 -16.74 -7.00 12.70
CA THR A 24 -15.94 -8.22 12.91
C THR A 24 -15.51 -8.87 11.61
N PHE A 25 -14.34 -9.49 11.59
CA PHE A 25 -13.93 -10.35 10.49
C PHE A 25 -14.70 -11.66 10.48
N VAL A 26 -15.16 -12.09 9.30
CA VAL A 26 -16.01 -13.27 9.14
C VAL A 26 -15.61 -14.08 7.91
N GLY A 27 -16.04 -15.35 7.89
CA GLY A 27 -15.81 -16.25 6.76
C GLY A 27 -14.37 -16.75 6.64
N THR A 28 -14.08 -17.39 5.51
CA THR A 28 -12.74 -17.89 5.20
C THR A 28 -11.89 -16.77 4.60
N PRO A 29 -10.61 -16.61 5.03
CA PRO A 29 -9.71 -15.65 4.42
C PRO A 29 -9.47 -15.95 2.93
N GLY A 30 -9.26 -14.89 2.15
CA GLY A 30 -8.74 -14.97 0.80
C GLY A 30 -7.27 -14.57 0.73
N TYR A 31 -6.60 -14.92 -0.36
CA TYR A 31 -5.17 -14.66 -0.56
C TYR A 31 -4.90 -14.11 -1.96
N PRO A 32 -3.85 -13.28 -2.13
CA PRO A 32 -3.44 -12.80 -3.46
C PRO A 32 -3.05 -13.93 -4.40
N ARG A 33 -2.91 -13.59 -5.69
CA ARG A 33 -2.37 -14.50 -6.70
C ARG A 33 -0.94 -14.88 -6.33
N GLY A 34 -0.55 -16.12 -6.59
CA GLY A 34 0.81 -16.62 -6.36
C GLY A 34 1.29 -16.48 -4.91
N PHE A 35 0.38 -16.40 -3.92
CA PHE A 35 0.71 -16.26 -2.51
C PHE A 35 1.66 -17.36 -2.03
N VAL A 36 2.71 -16.97 -1.31
CA VAL A 36 3.64 -17.89 -0.65
C VAL A 36 3.51 -17.68 0.86
N PRO A 37 2.97 -18.65 1.62
CA PRO A 37 2.81 -18.49 3.07
C PRO A 37 4.16 -18.29 3.76
N ARG A 38 4.24 -17.41 4.77
CA ARG A 38 5.45 -17.20 5.58
C ARG A 38 6.01 -18.46 6.24
N THR A 39 5.18 -19.48 6.45
CA THR A 39 5.59 -20.80 6.98
C THR A 39 6.20 -21.73 5.93
N SER A 40 6.13 -21.36 4.65
CA SER A 40 6.70 -22.13 3.56
C SER A 40 8.23 -21.97 3.53
N PRO A 41 9.01 -23.05 3.34
CA PRO A 41 10.45 -22.94 3.10
C PRO A 41 10.81 -22.14 1.84
N ALA A 42 9.86 -21.95 0.92
CA ALA A 42 10.04 -21.14 -0.28
C ALA A 42 9.80 -19.64 -0.05
N PHE A 43 9.40 -19.23 1.15
CA PHE A 43 9.12 -17.83 1.46
C PHE A 43 10.42 -17.00 1.56
N SER A 44 10.35 -15.82 0.97
CA SER A 44 11.22 -14.67 1.18
C SER A 44 10.46 -13.42 0.75
N ASP A 45 10.89 -12.24 1.20
CA ASP A 45 10.22 -10.98 0.83
C ASP A 45 10.27 -10.79 -0.71
N PHE A 46 11.42 -11.10 -1.32
CA PHE A 46 11.65 -11.07 -2.76
C PHE A 46 10.66 -11.91 -3.60
N VAL A 47 10.07 -12.99 -3.05
CA VAL A 47 9.09 -13.78 -3.81
C VAL A 47 7.68 -13.19 -3.78
N SER A 48 7.42 -12.26 -2.86
CA SER A 48 6.09 -11.67 -2.66
C SER A 48 6.03 -10.22 -3.12
N GLU A 49 7.12 -9.47 -2.94
CA GLU A 49 7.21 -8.06 -3.32
C GLU A 49 7.15 -7.86 -4.83
N ASN A 50 6.53 -6.74 -5.22
CA ASN A 50 6.63 -6.20 -6.56
C ASN A 50 6.96 -4.71 -6.46
N GLN A 51 8.25 -4.40 -6.45
CA GLN A 51 8.73 -3.02 -6.38
C GLN A 51 8.74 -2.38 -7.78
N ILE A 52 8.22 -1.15 -7.84
CA ILE A 52 8.15 -0.33 -9.05
C ILE A 52 8.76 1.04 -8.75
N PRO A 53 9.80 1.48 -9.48
CA PRO A 53 10.51 0.72 -10.52
C PRO A 53 11.36 -0.42 -9.90
N PRO A 54 11.68 -1.48 -10.67
CA PRO A 54 12.51 -2.57 -10.17
C PRO A 54 13.90 -2.12 -9.74
N ASP A 55 14.38 -2.65 -8.61
CA ASP A 55 15.69 -2.31 -8.09
C ASP A 55 16.84 -2.81 -8.97
N GLY A 56 17.91 -2.03 -9.00
CA GLY A 56 19.11 -2.33 -9.79
C GLY A 56 18.93 -2.16 -11.31
N ARG A 57 17.79 -1.67 -11.80
CA ARG A 57 17.58 -1.43 -13.23
C ARG A 57 18.52 -0.34 -13.79
N PRO A 58 18.95 -0.42 -15.06
CA PRO A 58 19.85 0.57 -15.67
C PRO A 58 19.30 2.01 -15.73
N THR A 59 17.98 2.17 -15.81
CA THR A 59 17.31 3.48 -15.85
C THR A 59 17.10 4.09 -14.45
N GLY A 60 17.66 3.48 -13.41
CA GLY A 60 17.58 3.99 -12.03
C GLY A 60 16.15 4.02 -11.50
N THR A 61 15.72 5.17 -10.97
CA THR A 61 14.43 5.35 -10.28
C THR A 61 13.30 5.80 -11.21
N GLU A 62 13.46 5.67 -12.52
CA GLU A 62 12.42 5.97 -13.50
C GLU A 62 11.42 4.81 -13.59
N ILE A 63 10.12 5.12 -13.54
CA ILE A 63 9.04 4.18 -13.88
C ILE A 63 8.82 4.24 -15.39
N LEU A 64 8.94 3.10 -16.05
CA LEU A 64 8.78 2.99 -17.50
C LEU A 64 7.37 2.54 -17.89
N PRO A 65 6.90 2.88 -19.11
CA PRO A 65 5.60 2.42 -19.62
C PRO A 65 5.40 0.91 -19.61
N ALA A 66 6.48 0.13 -19.67
CA ALA A 66 6.45 -1.33 -19.67
C ALA A 66 6.48 -1.95 -18.26
N ASP A 67 6.61 -1.15 -17.20
CA ASP A 67 6.58 -1.69 -15.83
C ASP A 67 5.16 -2.18 -15.51
N LEU A 68 5.03 -3.48 -15.27
CA LEU A 68 3.75 -4.13 -15.04
C LEU A 68 3.18 -3.83 -13.65
N MET A 69 1.86 -3.68 -13.58
CA MET A 69 1.12 -3.51 -12.33
C MET A 69 1.25 -4.74 -11.43
N CYS A 70 1.27 -5.94 -12.03
CA CYS A 70 1.36 -7.20 -11.31
C CYS A 70 2.75 -7.81 -11.44
N ARG A 71 3.18 -8.48 -10.37
CA ARG A 71 4.34 -9.37 -10.44
C ARG A 71 4.08 -10.49 -11.44
N ALA A 72 5.13 -11.03 -12.05
CA ALA A 72 5.02 -12.19 -12.94
C ALA A 72 4.37 -13.42 -12.27
N SER A 73 4.60 -13.63 -10.96
CA SER A 73 3.94 -14.70 -10.19
C SER A 73 2.48 -14.40 -9.86
N GLN A 74 2.01 -13.18 -10.08
CA GLN A 74 0.64 -12.73 -9.79
C GLN A 74 -0.21 -12.63 -11.07
N SER A 75 0.06 -13.50 -12.04
CA SER A 75 -0.72 -13.62 -13.27
C SER A 75 -2.14 -14.14 -12.99
N ILE A 76 -3.09 -13.72 -13.82
CA ILE A 76 -4.51 -14.10 -13.74
C ILE A 76 -4.63 -15.63 -13.73
N GLY A 77 -5.38 -16.16 -12.76
CA GLY A 77 -5.62 -17.59 -12.59
C GLY A 77 -4.52 -18.33 -11.83
N ASN A 78 -3.39 -17.71 -11.51
CA ASN A 78 -2.34 -18.33 -10.70
C ASN A 78 -2.66 -18.26 -9.20
N GLN A 79 -3.68 -18.99 -8.75
CA GLN A 79 -4.03 -19.07 -7.33
C GLN A 79 -3.28 -20.21 -6.64
N THR A 80 -2.69 -19.95 -5.48
CA THR A 80 -1.96 -20.97 -4.69
C THR A 80 -2.92 -21.99 -4.08
N THR A 81 -2.65 -23.29 -4.31
CA THR A 81 -3.43 -24.38 -3.71
C THR A 81 -3.46 -24.29 -2.19
N GLY A 82 -4.66 -24.36 -1.60
CA GLY A 82 -4.87 -24.23 -0.15
C GLY A 82 -5.00 -22.78 0.34
N ASN A 83 -4.74 -21.80 -0.53
CA ASN A 83 -4.87 -20.36 -0.26
C ASN A 83 -5.77 -19.74 -1.34
N PRO A 84 -7.09 -19.94 -1.26
CA PRO A 84 -8.02 -19.49 -2.30
C PRO A 84 -8.17 -17.97 -2.32
N ALA A 85 -8.71 -17.44 -3.42
CA ALA A 85 -9.20 -16.08 -3.51
C ALA A 85 -10.38 -15.86 -2.54
N LEU A 86 -10.60 -14.61 -2.09
CA LEU A 86 -11.71 -14.28 -1.20
C LEU A 86 -13.04 -14.45 -1.95
N VAL A 87 -14.06 -14.98 -1.29
CA VAL A 87 -15.44 -15.00 -1.82
C VAL A 87 -16.22 -13.84 -1.20
N ALA A 88 -16.81 -12.96 -2.02
CA ALA A 88 -17.57 -11.80 -1.55
C ALA A 88 -18.68 -11.40 -2.53
N ALA A 89 -19.66 -10.63 -2.04
CA ALA A 89 -20.74 -10.07 -2.85
C ALA A 89 -20.51 -8.57 -3.14
N PRO A 90 -21.18 -8.01 -4.17
CA PRO A 90 -21.22 -6.56 -4.36
C PRO A 90 -21.72 -5.82 -3.12
N GLY A 91 -21.05 -4.72 -2.77
CA GLY A 91 -21.33 -3.91 -1.60
C GLY A 91 -20.69 -4.41 -0.30
N ASP A 92 -20.12 -5.62 -0.27
CA ASP A 92 -19.43 -6.12 0.92
C ASP A 92 -18.18 -5.27 1.23
N ASN A 93 -17.91 -5.09 2.52
CA ASN A 93 -16.66 -4.48 3.00
C ASN A 93 -15.61 -5.57 3.20
N ILE A 94 -14.38 -5.31 2.76
CA ILE A 94 -13.26 -6.21 2.93
C ILE A 94 -12.05 -5.47 3.52
N ALA A 95 -11.25 -6.20 4.29
CA ALA A 95 -9.96 -5.75 4.79
C ALA A 95 -8.84 -6.40 3.96
N LEU A 96 -7.94 -5.57 3.45
CA LEU A 96 -6.68 -5.98 2.84
C LEU A 96 -5.60 -5.89 3.93
N ILE A 97 -5.11 -7.03 4.40
CA ILE A 97 -4.17 -7.11 5.51
C ILE A 97 -2.75 -7.27 4.98
N TYR A 98 -1.82 -6.49 5.49
CA TYR A 98 -0.41 -6.51 5.10
C TYR A 98 0.49 -6.36 6.33
N GLU A 99 1.72 -6.83 6.18
CA GLU A 99 2.77 -6.66 7.18
C GLU A 99 3.82 -5.71 6.63
N GLU A 100 4.31 -4.79 7.47
CA GLU A 100 5.58 -4.07 7.34
C GLU A 100 5.66 -3.02 8.47
N ASN A 101 5.35 -3.45 9.69
CA ASN A 101 5.00 -2.53 10.76
C ASN A 101 6.20 -1.74 11.31
N GLY A 102 7.42 -2.12 10.92
CA GLY A 102 8.61 -1.30 11.17
C GLY A 102 8.49 0.07 10.51
N HIS A 103 7.91 0.15 9.31
CA HIS A 103 7.74 1.41 8.58
C HIS A 103 6.70 2.35 9.17
N VAL A 104 5.84 1.86 10.07
CA VAL A 104 4.81 2.68 10.73
C VAL A 104 5.17 3.04 12.18
N THR A 105 6.11 2.31 12.80
CA THR A 105 6.50 2.55 14.21
C THR A 105 7.93 3.05 14.40
N LEU A 106 8.85 2.78 13.46
CA LEU A 106 10.24 3.23 13.49
C LEU A 106 10.46 4.41 12.51
N LEU A 107 9.66 5.46 12.69
CA LEU A 107 9.59 6.60 11.76
C LEU A 107 10.91 7.38 11.66
N ASP A 108 11.72 7.34 12.73
CA ASP A 108 13.06 7.94 12.78
C ASP A 108 14.05 7.31 11.78
N ARG A 109 13.79 6.08 11.34
CA ARG A 109 14.59 5.37 10.32
C ARG A 109 14.24 5.78 8.89
N SER A 110 13.14 6.51 8.71
CA SER A 110 12.61 6.92 7.40
C SER A 110 12.16 8.39 7.41
N PRO A 111 13.02 9.35 7.83
CA PRO A 111 12.61 10.74 8.05
C PRO A 111 12.29 11.51 6.76
N THR A 112 12.59 10.94 5.59
CA THR A 112 12.33 11.50 4.26
C THR A 112 11.12 10.89 3.57
N LYS A 113 10.36 10.05 4.29
CA LYS A 113 9.16 9.40 3.78
C LYS A 113 7.91 10.20 4.15
N PRO A 114 6.83 10.08 3.35
CA PRO A 114 5.58 10.80 3.64
C PRO A 114 4.99 10.43 4.99
N VAL A 115 4.22 11.37 5.56
CA VAL A 115 3.38 11.14 6.74
C VAL A 115 2.45 9.95 6.50
N GLY A 116 2.18 9.16 7.54
CA GLY A 116 1.38 7.93 7.44
C GLY A 116 2.08 6.82 6.66
N SER A 117 3.40 6.94 6.49
CA SER A 117 4.26 5.97 5.81
C SER A 117 3.84 5.72 4.36
N GLY A 118 3.39 6.76 3.67
CA GLY A 118 2.97 6.70 2.28
C GLY A 118 1.45 6.56 2.10
N THR A 119 1.04 6.40 0.84
CA THR A 119 -0.38 6.35 0.46
C THR A 119 -0.67 5.08 -0.31
N VAL A 120 -1.74 4.39 0.06
CA VAL A 120 -2.26 3.24 -0.65
C VAL A 120 -3.39 3.66 -1.58
N PHE A 121 -3.38 3.11 -2.78
CA PHE A 121 -4.45 3.19 -3.77
C PHE A 121 -4.94 1.78 -4.05
N VAL A 122 -6.26 1.59 -3.99
CA VAL A 122 -6.90 0.32 -4.33
C VAL A 122 -7.75 0.54 -5.56
N TYR A 123 -7.39 -0.11 -6.66
CA TYR A 123 -8.14 -0.12 -7.90
C TYR A 123 -8.89 -1.45 -8.06
N GLY A 124 -9.94 -1.45 -8.89
CA GLY A 124 -10.61 -2.70 -9.24
C GLY A 124 -11.20 -2.73 -10.64
N THR A 125 -11.36 -3.94 -11.18
CA THR A 125 -11.88 -4.20 -12.52
C THR A 125 -12.48 -5.60 -12.66
N LYS A 126 -13.45 -5.73 -13.58
CA LYS A 126 -13.98 -7.01 -14.08
C LYS A 126 -13.21 -7.55 -15.30
N GLN A 127 -12.33 -6.74 -15.89
CA GLN A 127 -11.64 -7.02 -17.14
C GLN A 127 -10.13 -6.84 -16.95
N PRO A 128 -9.49 -7.58 -16.02
CA PRO A 128 -8.05 -7.49 -15.80
C PRO A 128 -7.26 -7.97 -17.03
N SER A 129 -6.02 -7.51 -17.17
CA SER A 129 -5.05 -8.05 -18.13
C SER A 129 -3.73 -8.37 -17.44
N ASN A 130 -3.03 -9.42 -17.90
CA ASN A 130 -1.65 -9.67 -17.47
C ASN A 130 -0.67 -8.60 -17.99
N ASP A 131 -1.08 -7.83 -18.99
CA ASP A 131 -0.30 -6.73 -19.58
C ASP A 131 -0.66 -5.37 -18.96
N ASP A 132 -1.46 -5.35 -17.89
CA ASP A 132 -1.79 -4.12 -17.18
C ASP A 132 -0.52 -3.47 -16.62
N THR A 133 -0.25 -2.24 -17.04
CA THR A 133 0.97 -1.50 -16.65
C THR A 133 0.69 -0.54 -15.51
N TYR A 134 1.71 -0.27 -14.70
CA TYR A 134 1.60 0.67 -13.59
C TYR A 134 1.14 2.05 -14.07
N LEU A 135 1.80 2.60 -15.10
CA LEU A 135 1.45 3.92 -15.67
C LEU A 135 0.15 3.93 -16.47
N GLY A 136 -0.40 2.78 -16.84
CA GLY A 136 -1.71 2.69 -17.50
C GLY A 136 -2.90 2.76 -16.54
N ILE A 137 -2.67 2.43 -15.27
CA ILE A 137 -3.73 2.32 -14.25
C ILE A 137 -3.54 3.34 -13.14
N HIS A 138 -2.35 3.39 -12.53
CA HIS A 138 -2.12 4.16 -11.33
C HIS A 138 -2.20 5.66 -11.60
N ARG A 139 -3.04 6.38 -10.86
CA ARG A 139 -3.37 7.81 -11.06
C ARG A 139 -3.98 8.13 -12.43
N VAL A 140 -4.35 7.10 -13.19
CA VAL A 140 -5.01 7.22 -14.49
C VAL A 140 -6.46 6.76 -14.38
N TRP A 141 -6.70 5.61 -13.75
CA TRP A 141 -8.03 5.20 -13.33
C TRP A 141 -8.51 6.09 -12.18
N ASN A 142 -9.77 6.52 -12.25
CA ASN A 142 -10.40 7.43 -11.30
C ASN A 142 -11.65 6.80 -10.69
N GLU A 143 -12.22 7.43 -9.66
CA GLU A 143 -13.40 6.90 -8.95
C GLU A 143 -14.64 6.79 -9.86
N ALA A 144 -14.76 7.70 -10.84
CA ALA A 144 -15.84 7.70 -11.81
C ALA A 144 -15.75 6.55 -12.85
N GLY A 145 -14.65 5.81 -12.91
CA GLY A 145 -14.42 4.76 -13.92
C GLY A 145 -14.30 5.28 -15.35
N THR A 146 -13.99 6.56 -15.52
CA THR A 146 -13.87 7.22 -16.83
C THR A 146 -12.41 7.44 -17.25
N GLY A 147 -11.48 7.24 -16.32
CA GLY A 147 -10.05 7.42 -16.52
C GLY A 147 -9.40 6.26 -17.29
N GLY A 148 -8.30 6.57 -17.98
CA GLY A 148 -7.54 5.60 -18.77
C GLY A 148 -8.37 4.92 -19.85
N ASP A 149 -8.26 3.60 -19.90
CA ASP A 149 -8.99 2.73 -20.83
C ASP A 149 -10.40 2.35 -20.35
N LYS A 150 -10.86 2.89 -19.21
CA LYS A 150 -12.22 2.72 -18.68
C LYS A 150 -12.58 1.28 -18.31
N ARG A 151 -11.61 0.37 -18.19
CA ARG A 151 -11.86 -1.01 -17.74
C ARG A 151 -12.04 -1.12 -16.23
N GLY A 152 -11.62 -0.13 -15.46
CA GLY A 152 -11.74 -0.16 -14.01
C GLY A 152 -11.76 1.23 -13.39
N LYS A 153 -11.64 1.27 -12.06
CA LYS A 153 -11.79 2.49 -11.27
C LYS A 153 -10.96 2.44 -9.99
N LEU A 154 -10.69 3.62 -9.44
CA LEU A 154 -10.17 3.78 -8.08
C LEU A 154 -11.32 3.50 -7.09
N LEU A 155 -11.09 2.60 -6.15
CA LEU A 155 -12.08 2.23 -5.12
C LEU A 155 -11.81 2.93 -3.79
N ALA A 156 -10.53 3.11 -3.45
CA ALA A 156 -10.13 3.76 -2.21
C ALA A 156 -8.72 4.31 -2.28
N THR A 157 -8.51 5.39 -1.54
CA THR A 157 -7.18 5.88 -1.13
C THR A 157 -7.10 5.89 0.39
N ARG A 158 -6.01 5.35 0.95
CA ARG A 158 -5.81 5.18 2.41
C ARG A 158 -4.36 5.51 2.80
N PRO A 159 -4.08 5.96 4.03
CA PRO A 159 -2.71 5.92 4.53
C PRO A 159 -2.23 4.46 4.64
N PHE A 160 -0.93 4.23 4.49
CA PHE A 160 -0.34 2.91 4.73
C PHE A 160 -0.35 2.56 6.23
N ASP A 161 -0.08 3.55 7.09
CA ASP A 161 -0.30 3.43 8.53
C ASP A 161 -1.79 3.55 8.86
N ASP A 162 -2.40 2.46 9.33
CA ASP A 162 -3.81 2.45 9.75
C ASP A 162 -4.04 3.06 11.15
N GLY A 163 -2.96 3.50 11.81
CA GLY A 163 -2.97 4.12 13.12
C GLY A 163 -3.01 3.15 14.30
N GLN A 164 -3.18 1.84 14.05
CA GLN A 164 -3.33 0.81 15.07
C GLN A 164 -2.21 -0.23 15.01
N CYS A 165 -1.80 -0.63 13.82
CA CYS A 165 -0.82 -1.68 13.59
C CYS A 165 0.56 -1.34 14.19
N TYR A 166 1.30 -2.36 14.61
CA TYR A 166 2.63 -2.17 15.19
C TYR A 166 3.49 -3.41 15.05
N GLN A 167 4.80 -3.19 14.98
CA GLN A 167 5.81 -4.24 15.14
C GLN A 167 6.21 -4.27 16.61
N ASN A 168 6.51 -5.44 17.16
CA ASN A 168 7.09 -5.54 18.49
C ASN A 168 8.49 -4.91 18.51
N ASN A 169 8.57 -3.65 18.92
CA ASN A 169 9.81 -2.94 19.12
C ASN A 169 9.67 -1.96 20.30
N THR A 170 10.78 -1.32 20.66
CA THR A 170 10.85 -0.41 21.80
C THR A 170 10.66 1.06 21.40
N SER A 171 10.08 1.33 20.23
CA SER A 171 9.73 2.71 19.86
C SER A 171 8.57 3.20 20.73
N PRO A 172 8.54 4.50 21.11
CA PRO A 172 7.41 5.05 21.87
C PRO A 172 6.05 4.83 21.19
N LEU A 173 6.02 4.84 19.85
CA LEU A 173 4.79 4.64 19.08
C LEU A 173 4.29 3.19 19.16
N ALA A 174 5.18 2.19 19.00
CA ALA A 174 4.80 0.79 19.16
C ALA A 174 4.32 0.49 20.60
N GLU A 175 5.03 1.00 21.61
CA GLU A 175 4.65 0.81 23.01
C GLU A 175 3.29 1.44 23.33
N SER A 176 3.01 2.65 22.80
CA SER A 176 1.72 3.34 22.94
C SER A 176 0.57 2.56 22.28
N ARG A 177 0.76 2.06 21.06
CA ARG A 177 -0.25 1.25 20.35
C ARG A 177 -0.55 -0.05 21.10
N ARG A 178 0.48 -0.77 21.53
CA ARG A 178 0.34 -2.01 22.32
C ARG A 178 -0.37 -1.78 23.66
N ALA A 179 -0.06 -0.68 24.35
CA ALA A 179 -0.71 -0.34 25.62
C ALA A 179 -2.22 -0.08 25.45
N THR A 180 -2.62 0.51 24.32
CA THR A 180 -4.02 0.85 24.02
C THR A 180 -4.85 -0.36 23.62
N LEU A 181 -4.25 -1.32 22.90
CA LEU A 181 -4.95 -2.44 22.30
C LEU A 181 -4.94 -3.73 23.14
N GLY A 182 -4.16 -3.76 24.23
CA GLY A 182 -3.96 -4.96 25.03
C GLY A 182 -3.08 -6.00 24.31
N THR A 183 -2.95 -7.20 24.87
CA THR A 183 -2.10 -8.26 24.32
C THR A 183 -2.77 -8.94 23.11
N LEU A 184 -2.90 -8.23 21.98
CA LEU A 184 -3.32 -8.81 20.69
C LEU A 184 -2.20 -9.59 19.97
N GLY A 185 -1.03 -9.69 20.60
CA GLY A 185 0.13 -10.37 20.08
C GLY A 185 1.39 -9.51 20.16
N ASN A 186 2.50 -10.09 19.71
CA ASN A 186 3.76 -9.35 19.59
C ASN A 186 3.65 -8.29 18.48
N ASP A 187 3.06 -8.64 17.34
CA ASP A 187 2.86 -7.75 16.20
C ASP A 187 1.37 -7.70 15.83
N LEU A 188 0.89 -6.53 15.41
CA LEU A 188 -0.45 -6.36 14.85
C LEU A 188 -0.32 -5.90 13.39
N PRO A 189 -0.73 -6.69 12.38
CA PRO A 189 -0.62 -6.30 10.98
C PRO A 189 -1.48 -5.07 10.65
N CYS A 190 -1.04 -4.30 9.67
CA CYS A 190 -1.78 -3.17 9.14
C CYS A 190 -2.89 -3.62 8.19
N GLN A 191 -3.85 -2.72 7.95
CA GLN A 191 -4.92 -2.99 7.01
C GLN A 191 -5.42 -1.78 6.23
N ASN A 192 -5.99 -2.05 5.07
CA ASN A 192 -6.81 -1.09 4.35
C ASN A 192 -8.18 -1.68 4.05
N ASN A 193 -9.22 -0.94 4.41
CA ASN A 193 -10.59 -1.36 4.17
C ASN A 193 -11.13 -0.70 2.89
N VAL A 194 -11.79 -1.52 2.09
CA VAL A 194 -12.42 -1.13 0.83
C VAL A 194 -13.79 -1.79 0.71
N GLN A 195 -14.75 -1.05 0.18
CA GLN A 195 -16.05 -1.60 -0.19
C GLN A 195 -15.99 -2.05 -1.64
N LEU A 196 -16.43 -3.28 -1.91
CA LEU A 196 -16.59 -3.74 -3.28
C LEU A 196 -17.74 -2.98 -3.95
N PRO A 197 -17.57 -2.52 -5.18
CA PRO A 197 -18.60 -1.69 -5.80
C PRO A 197 -19.82 -2.55 -6.17
N GLU A 198 -21.01 -1.93 -6.16
CA GLU A 198 -22.28 -2.61 -6.46
C GLU A 198 -22.32 -3.23 -7.87
N ASP A 199 -21.50 -2.70 -8.80
CA ASP A 199 -21.38 -3.18 -10.18
C ASP A 199 -20.26 -4.23 -10.37
N ALA A 200 -19.65 -4.74 -9.30
CA ALA A 200 -18.61 -5.79 -9.35
C ALA A 200 -19.13 -7.11 -9.95
N GLY A 201 -20.46 -7.29 -10.02
CA GLY A 201 -21.11 -8.50 -10.53
C GLY A 201 -21.29 -9.55 -9.43
N THR A 202 -22.19 -10.51 -9.66
CA THR A 202 -22.56 -11.53 -8.66
C THR A 202 -21.99 -12.91 -8.96
N SER A 203 -21.09 -13.00 -9.94
CA SER A 203 -20.39 -14.22 -10.35
C SER A 203 -19.09 -13.86 -11.07
N GLY A 204 -18.20 -14.85 -11.23
CA GLY A 204 -16.90 -14.65 -11.88
C GLY A 204 -15.87 -14.07 -10.92
N SER A 205 -14.88 -13.37 -11.47
CA SER A 205 -13.80 -12.74 -10.70
C SER A 205 -13.85 -11.22 -10.81
N TYR A 206 -13.56 -10.54 -9.70
CA TYR A 206 -13.28 -9.11 -9.65
C TYR A 206 -11.86 -8.90 -9.14
N THR A 207 -11.00 -8.30 -9.96
CA THR A 207 -9.58 -8.11 -9.63
C THR A 207 -9.39 -6.82 -8.86
N LEU A 208 -8.53 -6.85 -7.84
CA LEU A 208 -8.04 -5.68 -7.13
C LEU A 208 -6.54 -5.49 -7.37
N TYR A 209 -6.14 -4.23 -7.54
CA TYR A 209 -4.76 -3.80 -7.55
C TYR A 209 -4.52 -2.92 -6.32
N TRP A 210 -3.71 -3.39 -5.40
CA TRP A 210 -3.26 -2.63 -4.24
C TRP A 210 -1.90 -2.01 -4.59
N VAL A 211 -1.78 -0.69 -4.46
CA VAL A 211 -0.57 0.08 -4.77
C VAL A 211 -0.21 0.93 -3.58
N TRP A 212 0.90 0.62 -2.91
CA TRP A 212 1.49 1.46 -1.89
C TRP A 212 2.56 2.36 -2.51
N GLU A 213 2.28 3.66 -2.60
CA GLU A 213 3.27 4.67 -2.91
C GLU A 213 4.07 5.05 -1.67
N TRP A 214 5.39 4.85 -1.74
CA TRP A 214 6.32 5.16 -0.67
C TRP A 214 7.53 5.96 -1.17
N PRO A 215 7.31 7.14 -1.78
CA PRO A 215 8.38 7.94 -2.36
C PRO A 215 9.36 8.45 -1.30
N THR A 216 10.56 8.81 -1.74
CA THR A 216 11.49 9.59 -0.92
C THR A 216 11.39 11.05 -1.32
N LEU A 217 11.16 11.94 -0.35
CA LEU A 217 11.04 13.37 -0.56
C LEU A 217 12.25 14.10 0.03
N ASP A 218 12.58 15.25 -0.54
CA ASP A 218 13.52 16.18 0.05
C ASP A 218 12.85 16.92 1.22
N ASN A 219 13.43 16.81 2.41
CA ASN A 219 12.81 17.35 3.64
C ASN A 219 12.72 18.88 3.69
N THR A 220 13.43 19.59 2.82
CA THR A 220 13.43 21.06 2.80
C THR A 220 12.48 21.60 1.75
N THR A 221 12.43 20.96 0.59
CA THR A 221 11.70 21.44 -0.59
C THR A 221 10.42 20.65 -0.88
N GLY A 222 10.23 19.49 -0.25
CA GLY A 222 9.14 18.55 -0.56
C GLY A 222 9.27 17.87 -1.92
N LYS A 223 10.38 18.09 -2.64
CA LYS A 223 10.57 17.56 -3.99
C LYS A 223 10.75 16.05 -3.96
N LEU A 224 10.16 15.34 -4.91
CA LEU A 224 10.39 13.93 -5.15
C LEU A 224 11.87 13.64 -5.47
N ILE A 225 12.52 12.81 -4.65
CA ILE A 225 13.88 12.30 -4.87
C ILE A 225 13.81 10.95 -5.58
N THR A 226 13.04 10.01 -5.02
CA THR A 226 12.85 8.68 -5.62
C THR A 226 11.37 8.35 -5.68
N ASN A 227 10.93 7.88 -6.85
CA ASN A 227 9.65 7.20 -6.94
C ASN A 227 9.85 5.74 -6.54
N GLN A 228 9.02 5.25 -5.63
CA GLN A 228 9.07 3.88 -5.14
C GLN A 228 7.65 3.49 -4.75
N SER A 229 7.18 2.40 -5.34
CA SER A 229 5.88 1.82 -5.06
C SER A 229 5.97 0.31 -4.93
N TYR A 230 5.06 -0.26 -4.16
CA TYR A 230 4.88 -1.70 -4.05
C TYR A 230 3.47 -2.05 -4.48
N THR A 231 3.32 -3.15 -5.22
CA THR A 231 2.00 -3.57 -5.68
C THR A 231 1.67 -5.00 -5.31
N THR A 232 0.38 -5.27 -5.21
CA THR A 232 -0.15 -6.64 -5.07
C THR A 232 -1.41 -6.78 -5.90
N CYS A 233 -1.46 -7.83 -6.72
CA CYS A 233 -2.63 -8.18 -7.50
C CYS A 233 -3.35 -9.39 -6.90
N MET A 234 -4.66 -9.26 -6.75
CA MET A 234 -5.50 -10.27 -6.12
C MET A 234 -6.87 -10.35 -6.79
N ASP A 235 -7.53 -11.48 -6.64
CA ASP A 235 -8.87 -11.72 -7.17
C ASP A 235 -9.87 -11.93 -6.05
N ILE A 236 -11.10 -11.50 -6.31
CA ILE A 236 -12.28 -11.77 -5.51
C ILE A 236 -13.21 -12.65 -6.35
N VAL A 237 -13.57 -13.81 -5.83
CA VAL A 237 -14.61 -14.65 -6.41
C VAL A 237 -15.96 -14.06 -6.03
N MET A 238 -16.68 -13.54 -7.03
CA MET A 238 -17.94 -12.85 -6.80
C MET A 238 -19.09 -13.83 -6.59
N THR A 239 -20.00 -13.49 -5.68
CA THR A 239 -21.22 -14.26 -5.40
C THR A 239 -22.44 -13.35 -5.24
N ALA A 240 -23.64 -13.89 -5.51
CA ALA A 240 -24.90 -13.23 -5.19
C ALA A 240 -25.24 -13.27 -3.69
N LYS A 241 -24.57 -14.14 -2.92
CA LYS A 241 -24.84 -14.33 -1.50
C LYS A 241 -24.22 -13.21 -0.68
N LYS A 242 -25.02 -12.17 -0.41
CA LYS A 242 -24.65 -11.08 0.51
C LYS A 242 -24.36 -11.60 1.91
N LEU A 243 -23.42 -10.95 2.58
CA LEU A 243 -23.16 -11.21 3.98
C LEU A 243 -24.40 -10.88 4.82
N ALA A 244 -24.79 -11.78 5.73
CA ALA A 244 -25.89 -11.51 6.64
C ALA A 244 -25.51 -10.36 7.59
N SER A 245 -26.45 -9.46 7.88
CA SER A 245 -26.24 -8.40 8.88
C SER A 245 -25.89 -9.04 10.22
N ALA A 246 -24.79 -8.60 10.81
CA ALA A 246 -24.28 -9.09 12.09
C ALA A 246 -24.63 -8.14 13.26
N GLY A 247 -25.68 -7.33 13.08
CA GLY A 247 -26.09 -6.28 14.00
C GLY A 247 -25.38 -4.95 13.75
N ASP A 248 -25.75 -3.96 14.56
CA ASP A 248 -25.21 -2.61 14.46
C ASP A 248 -23.80 -2.52 15.00
N PHE A 249 -23.05 -1.64 14.35
CA PHE A 249 -21.75 -1.25 14.80
C PHE A 249 -21.80 -0.53 16.17
N ASN A 250 -21.29 -1.16 17.22
CA ASN A 250 -21.29 -0.57 18.57
C ASN A 250 -19.96 0.13 18.87
N SER A 251 -19.92 1.43 18.64
CA SER A 251 -18.74 2.26 18.92
C SER A 251 -18.36 2.37 20.40
N LYS A 252 -19.23 1.93 21.34
CA LYS A 252 -18.94 1.89 22.78
C LYS A 252 -18.29 0.58 23.24
N GLN A 253 -18.33 -0.49 22.45
CA GLN A 253 -17.53 -1.70 22.71
C GLN A 253 -16.05 -1.54 22.30
N ILE A 254 -15.69 -0.38 21.73
CA ILE A 254 -14.32 -0.01 21.35
C ILE A 254 -13.38 0.11 22.56
N SER A 255 -13.90 0.17 23.80
CA SER A 255 -13.08 0.37 24.99
C SER A 255 -12.52 -0.89 25.66
N THR A 256 -12.58 -2.07 25.05
CA THR A 256 -11.95 -3.28 25.61
C THR A 256 -11.39 -4.21 24.52
N ALA A 257 -10.09 -4.06 24.26
CA ALA A 257 -9.07 -5.05 23.85
C ALA A 257 -9.32 -6.11 22.75
N VAL A 258 -10.53 -6.30 22.19
CA VAL A 258 -10.80 -7.35 21.17
C VAL A 258 -11.77 -6.88 20.07
N ALA A 259 -12.42 -5.74 20.24
CA ALA A 259 -13.27 -5.10 19.22
C ALA A 259 -12.59 -3.90 18.53
N SER A 260 -11.36 -3.56 18.92
CA SER A 260 -10.59 -2.42 18.41
C SER A 260 -9.99 -2.62 17.03
N ALA A 261 -10.01 -3.85 16.50
CA ALA A 261 -9.90 -4.05 15.06
C ALA A 261 -11.21 -3.51 14.44
N GLY A 262 -12.29 -4.29 14.43
CA GLY A 262 -13.46 -4.07 13.57
C GLY A 262 -14.13 -2.68 13.57
N ALA A 263 -13.90 -1.91 14.62
CA ALA A 263 -14.68 -0.76 14.98
C ALA A 263 -14.04 0.60 14.68
N VAL A 264 -12.74 0.69 14.91
CA VAL A 264 -11.94 1.84 14.44
C VAL A 264 -11.58 1.66 12.95
N LEU A 265 -11.76 0.43 12.43
CA LEU A 265 -11.73 0.03 11.02
C LEU A 265 -12.74 0.79 10.12
N PHE A 266 -13.86 1.28 10.65
CA PHE A 266 -14.93 1.88 9.83
C PHE A 266 -14.78 3.39 9.59
N SER A 267 -14.04 4.10 10.43
CA SER A 267 -13.68 5.50 10.20
C SER A 267 -12.44 5.58 9.32
N ALA A 268 -12.60 5.22 8.04
CA ALA A 268 -11.66 5.70 7.04
C ALA A 268 -11.70 7.24 7.10
N LEU A 269 -10.58 7.83 7.53
CA LEU A 269 -10.32 9.24 7.21
C LEU A 269 -10.54 9.42 5.70
N PRO A 270 -11.06 10.58 5.27
CA PRO A 270 -11.39 10.84 3.86
C PRO A 270 -10.20 10.54 2.96
N SER A 271 -10.50 10.24 1.69
CA SER A 271 -9.53 10.13 0.59
C SER A 271 -8.33 11.05 0.83
N VAL A 272 -7.17 10.46 1.10
CA VAL A 272 -5.94 11.24 1.24
C VAL A 272 -5.70 11.89 -0.11
N GLN A 273 -5.61 13.22 -0.14
CA GLN A 273 -5.15 13.91 -1.33
C GLN A 273 -3.73 13.40 -1.61
N PRO A 274 -3.46 12.82 -2.78
CA PRO A 274 -2.14 12.30 -3.09
C PRO A 274 -1.07 13.37 -2.85
N PHE A 275 -0.04 13.06 -2.06
CA PHE A 275 1.03 13.98 -1.63
C PHE A 275 1.96 14.49 -2.75
N LEU A 276 1.55 14.44 -4.01
CA LEU A 276 2.33 14.89 -5.16
C LEU A 276 1.65 16.04 -5.90
N ASN A 277 1.13 17.02 -5.16
CA ASN A 277 0.97 18.36 -5.74
C ASN A 277 2.20 19.20 -5.37
N PRO A 278 3.14 19.46 -6.31
CA PRO A 278 4.33 20.27 -6.03
C PRO A 278 4.03 21.73 -5.66
N ASN A 279 2.76 22.15 -5.67
CA ASN A 279 2.33 23.52 -5.37
C ASN A 279 1.62 23.73 -4.03
N SER A 280 1.51 22.72 -3.17
CA SER A 280 0.78 22.87 -1.90
C SER A 280 1.73 23.13 -0.73
N SER A 281 2.11 24.39 -0.53
CA SER A 281 2.66 24.85 0.74
C SER A 281 1.55 24.86 1.79
N ILE A 282 1.58 23.96 2.78
CA ILE A 282 0.71 24.08 3.96
C ILE A 282 1.57 23.94 5.23
N ILE A 283 1.83 25.10 5.84
CA ILE A 283 2.18 25.25 7.24
C ILE A 283 0.89 25.09 8.06
N PRO A 284 0.88 24.39 9.21
CA PRO A 284 -0.32 24.20 10.01
C PRO A 284 -0.64 25.45 10.85
N GLY A 285 -1.90 25.91 10.83
CA GLY A 285 -2.34 27.01 11.67
C GLY A 285 -3.80 27.40 11.50
N SER A 286 -4.67 26.69 12.22
CA SER A 286 -5.88 27.17 12.92
C SER A 286 -6.96 28.00 12.21
N SER A 287 -8.19 27.55 12.47
CA SER A 287 -9.43 28.31 12.68
C SER A 287 -10.41 28.44 11.51
N ALA A 288 -11.61 27.95 11.82
CA ALA A 288 -12.85 27.98 11.08
C ALA A 288 -13.27 29.37 10.59
N THR A 289 -13.95 29.43 9.44
CA THR A 289 -15.39 29.75 9.38
C THR A 289 -15.93 29.58 7.95
N ASP A 290 -17.12 28.99 7.87
CA ASP A 290 -18.01 28.99 6.71
C ASP A 290 -18.23 30.40 6.16
N THR A 291 -18.31 30.53 4.84
CA THR A 291 -19.48 31.13 4.14
C THR A 291 -19.40 30.82 2.65
N ALA A 292 -20.47 30.22 2.12
CA ALA A 292 -20.70 29.99 0.72
C ALA A 292 -20.94 31.29 -0.06
N THR A 293 -20.48 31.37 -1.31
CA THR A 293 -21.16 32.12 -2.36
C THR A 293 -20.73 31.61 -3.74
N GLU A 294 -21.75 31.31 -4.54
CA GLU A 294 -21.69 30.93 -5.95
C GLU A 294 -21.21 32.12 -6.80
N ASN A 295 -20.42 31.86 -7.84
CA ASN A 295 -20.75 32.39 -9.18
C ASN A 295 -20.04 31.67 -10.34
N GLU A 296 -20.75 31.63 -11.45
CA GLU A 296 -20.51 30.96 -12.72
C GLU A 296 -19.38 31.54 -13.61
N SER A 297 -18.86 30.64 -14.47
CA SER A 297 -18.51 30.81 -15.89
C SER A 297 -17.43 31.82 -16.34
N ALA A 298 -16.45 31.34 -17.13
CA ALA A 298 -16.29 31.68 -18.55
C ALA A 298 -15.02 31.07 -19.19
N GLU A 299 -15.13 30.82 -20.49
CA GLU A 299 -14.24 30.08 -21.39
C GLU A 299 -12.95 30.79 -21.84
N ALA A 300 -12.02 29.95 -22.33
CA ALA A 300 -11.17 30.05 -23.54
C ALA A 300 -10.33 31.30 -23.86
N ASN A 301 -9.00 31.12 -24.00
CA ASN A 301 -8.26 31.06 -25.29
C ASN A 301 -6.74 30.90 -25.04
N SER A 302 -6.08 29.88 -25.59
CA SER A 302 -5.18 29.95 -26.76
C SER A 302 -4.11 31.06 -26.73
N LEU A 303 -2.82 30.71 -26.63
CA LEU A 303 -1.90 30.78 -27.77
C LEU A 303 -0.50 30.18 -27.45
N THR A 304 -0.03 29.40 -28.40
CA THR A 304 1.34 28.95 -28.70
C THR A 304 2.41 30.06 -28.64
N THR A 305 3.67 29.71 -28.30
CA THR A 305 4.84 29.80 -29.22
C THR A 305 6.10 29.16 -28.60
N THR A 306 6.73 28.35 -29.45
CA THR A 306 8.00 27.61 -29.46
C THR A 306 9.25 28.44 -29.14
N THR A 307 10.26 27.88 -28.45
CA THR A 307 11.67 27.87 -28.91
C THR A 307 12.50 26.79 -28.18
N ALA A 308 13.23 25.99 -28.95
CA ALA A 308 14.23 25.03 -28.50
C ALA A 308 15.64 25.64 -28.54
N LEU A 309 16.57 25.12 -27.72
CA LEU A 309 17.91 24.62 -28.14
C LEU A 309 18.85 24.36 -26.93
N THR A 310 19.21 23.07 -26.79
CA THR A 310 20.55 22.49 -26.52
C THR A 310 21.62 23.24 -25.72
N SER A 311 22.19 22.55 -24.72
CA SER A 311 23.64 22.25 -24.69
C SER A 311 23.97 21.06 -23.77
N GLN A 312 24.76 20.13 -24.30
CA GLN A 312 25.41 19.00 -23.63
C GLN A 312 26.54 19.45 -22.68
N ALA A 313 26.83 18.67 -21.64
CA ALA A 313 28.19 18.44 -21.16
C ALA A 313 28.28 17.16 -20.30
N SER A 314 29.36 16.43 -20.52
CA SER A 314 29.67 15.06 -20.07
C SER A 314 30.26 14.95 -18.66
N ALA A 315 30.01 13.76 -18.07
CA ALA A 315 30.90 12.88 -17.30
C ALA A 315 31.63 13.39 -16.03
N THR A 316 31.43 12.69 -14.91
CA THR A 316 32.47 11.77 -14.36
C THR A 316 31.92 10.93 -13.21
N SER A 317 32.23 9.63 -13.28
CA SER A 317 31.91 8.57 -12.32
C SER A 317 32.86 8.57 -11.12
N SER A 318 32.36 8.24 -9.93
CA SER A 318 33.20 7.72 -8.83
C SER A 318 32.41 6.66 -8.07
N ALA A 319 32.69 5.39 -8.35
CA ALA A 319 32.17 4.26 -7.59
C ALA A 319 33.01 4.08 -6.31
N ALA A 320 32.36 4.06 -5.15
CA ALA A 320 32.97 3.68 -3.88
C ALA A 320 32.44 2.29 -3.47
N THR A 321 33.31 1.29 -3.59
CA THR A 321 33.06 -0.10 -3.16
C THR A 321 33.11 -0.21 -1.64
N CYS A 322 32.09 -0.81 -1.03
CA CYS A 322 32.05 -1.11 0.41
C CYS A 322 32.31 -2.60 0.64
N THR A 323 33.47 -2.95 1.20
CA THR A 323 33.86 -4.33 1.49
C THR A 323 33.33 -4.75 2.87
N LYS A 324 32.50 -5.80 2.93
CA LYS A 324 32.10 -6.42 4.21
C LYS A 324 33.29 -7.20 4.79
N THR A 325 33.81 -6.78 5.95
CA THR A 325 34.73 -7.59 6.74
C THR A 325 33.95 -8.65 7.51
N ALA A 326 34.05 -9.91 7.08
CA ALA A 326 33.57 -11.04 7.86
C ALA A 326 34.51 -11.27 9.06
N ALA A 327 34.03 -11.00 10.27
CA ALA A 327 34.73 -11.41 11.48
C ALA A 327 34.52 -12.91 11.72
N GLY A 328 35.48 -13.70 11.25
CA GLY A 328 35.65 -15.09 11.67
C GLY A 328 36.25 -15.17 13.07
N SER A 329 35.61 -15.95 13.95
CA SER A 329 36.18 -16.49 15.18
C SER A 329 35.38 -17.74 15.51
N GLY A 330 35.90 -18.92 15.77
CA GLY A 330 37.26 -19.39 15.95
C GLY A 330 37.12 -20.81 16.50
N ARG A 331 37.49 -21.82 15.69
CA ARG A 331 37.53 -23.23 16.10
C ARG A 331 38.48 -23.38 17.29
N ARG A 332 37.98 -23.77 18.47
CA ARG A 332 38.82 -24.37 19.53
C ARG A 332 38.54 -25.87 19.61
N ARG A 333 39.49 -26.66 19.09
CA ARG A 333 39.70 -28.06 19.46
C ARG A 333 40.21 -28.10 20.91
N ARG A 334 39.63 -28.95 21.75
CA ARG A 334 40.34 -29.57 22.88
C ARG A 334 40.01 -31.05 22.94
N ARG A 335 41.07 -31.86 22.89
CA ARG A 335 41.12 -33.31 23.09
C ARG A 335 41.35 -33.60 24.58
N ASN A 336 40.86 -34.76 25.01
CA ASN A 336 41.27 -35.60 26.15
C ASN A 336 40.99 -35.09 27.57
N ARG A 337 40.00 -35.69 28.25
CA ARG A 337 40.14 -36.93 29.04
C ARG A 337 38.79 -37.63 29.11
#